data_AF-A0A7C1LTD8-F1
#
_entry.id   AF-A0A7C1LTD8-F1
#
_cell.length_a   1.000
_cell.length_b   1.000
_cell.length_c   1.000
_cell.angle_alpha   90.00
_cell.angle_beta   90.00
_cell.angle_gamma   90.00
#
_symmetry.space_group_name_H-M   'P 1'
#
loop_
_entity.id
_entity.type
_entity.pdbx_description
1 polymer ?
#
loop_
_entity_poly.entity_id
_entity_poly.type
_entity_poly.pdbx_seq_one_letter_code
_entity_poly.pdbx_strand_id
1 'polypeptide(L)' 'EYGSCWLEGYTLPHEEEFKKLLGVPKEKRLLTLVPIGVPAEEPTREKRSLQEVLHWERY' A
#
# COMPACT_ATOMS: atom_id res chain seq x y z
N GLU A 1 16.48 -3.34 -10.97
CA GLU A 1 15.07 -2.92 -11.08
C GLU A 1 14.68 -2.15 -9.81
N TYR A 2 13.60 -1.37 -9.83
CA TYR A 2 13.11 -0.66 -8.63
C TYR A 2 12.00 -1.48 -7.96
N GLY A 3 12.03 -1.55 -6.63
CA GLY A 3 10.98 -2.12 -5.80
C GLY A 3 10.03 -1.04 -5.26
N SER A 4 8.86 -1.47 -4.80
CA SER A 4 7.90 -0.62 -4.08
C SER A 4 7.13 -1.39 -3.02
N CYS A 5 6.58 -0.69 -2.04
CA CYS A 5 5.75 -1.27 -0.98
C CYS A 5 4.54 -0.38 -0.71
N TRP A 6 3.37 -0.97 -0.46
CA TRP A 6 2.17 -0.24 -0.07
C TRP A 6 2.13 -0.12 1.46
N LEU A 7 2.22 1.11 1.98
CA LEU A 7 2.21 1.40 3.42
C LEU A 7 0.92 2.13 3.81
N GLU A 8 -0.16 1.39 4.07
CA GLU A 8 -1.43 1.99 4.55
C GLU A 8 -1.66 1.81 6.05
N GLY A 9 -1.29 0.66 6.62
CA GLY A 9 -1.55 0.37 8.05
C GLY A 9 -0.95 1.37 9.04
N TYR A 10 0.18 2.00 8.70
CA TYR A 10 0.78 3.08 9.51
C TYR A 10 0.39 4.48 9.04
N THR A 11 -0.17 4.62 7.84
CA THR A 11 -0.51 5.93 7.28
C THR A 11 -1.79 6.49 7.90
N LEU A 12 -2.82 5.65 8.09
CA LEU A 12 -4.10 6.11 8.63
C LEU A 12 -4.02 6.60 10.09
N PRO A 13 -3.36 5.89 11.03
CA PRO A 13 -3.27 6.35 12.42
C PRO A 13 -2.45 7.63 12.60
N HIS A 14 -1.53 7.91 11.68
CA HIS A 14 -0.60 9.05 11.72
C HIS A 14 -0.88 10.09 10.63
N GLU A 15 -2.07 10.05 10.02
CA GLU A 15 -2.40 10.83 8.84
C GLU A 15 -2.15 12.34 9.04
N GLU A 16 -2.59 12.91 10.17
CA GLU A 16 -2.45 14.35 10.43
C GLU A 16 -0.99 14.78 10.62
N GLU A 17 -0.15 13.92 11.19
CA GLU A 17 1.29 14.16 11.31
C GLU A 17 1.94 14.18 9.93
N PHE A 18 1.63 13.19 9.09
CA PHE A 18 2.15 13.13 7.73
C PHE A 18 1.64 14.29 6.87
N LYS A 19 0.37 14.70 7.00
CA LYS A 19 -0.16 15.86 6.28
C LYS A 19 0.62 17.12 6.63
N LYS A 20 0.90 17.34 7.92
CA LYS A 20 1.71 18.48 8.38
C LYS A 20 3.12 18.42 7.80
N LEU A 21 3.76 17.26 7.84
CA LEU A 21 5.13 17.07 7.35
C LEU A 21 5.23 17.29 5.84
N LEU A 22 4.26 16.80 5.08
CA LEU A 22 4.26 16.82 3.61
C LEU A 22 3.56 18.05 3.02
N GLY A 23 3.00 18.94 3.85
CA GLY A 23 2.24 20.11 3.40
C GLY A 23 0.93 19.76 2.69
N VAL A 24 0.29 18.65 3.07
CA VAL A 24 -0.99 18.23 2.48
C VAL A 24 -2.14 19.06 3.10
N PRO A 25 -3.03 19.65 2.28
CA PRO A 25 -4.19 20.37 2.77
C PRO A 25 -5.11 19.50 3.65
N LYS A 26 -5.72 20.11 4.66
CA LYS A 26 -6.54 19.39 5.67
C LYS A 26 -7.75 18.70 5.08
N GLU A 27 -8.35 19.29 4.05
CA GLU A 27 -9.51 18.79 3.33
C GLU A 27 -9.21 17.57 2.44
N LYS A 28 -7.92 17.25 2.22
CA LYS A 28 -7.50 16.07 1.47
C LYS A 28 -7.23 14.92 2.43
N ARG A 29 -7.46 13.70 1.95
CA ARG A 29 -7.11 12.47 2.64
C ARG A 29 -5.77 11.93 2.14
N LEU A 30 -4.91 11.50 3.05
CA LEU A 30 -3.70 10.74 2.74
C LEU A 30 -4.05 9.25 2.74
N LEU A 31 -4.09 8.63 1.57
CA LEU A 31 -4.53 7.23 1.44
C LEU A 31 -3.45 6.22 1.85
N THR A 32 -2.24 6.41 1.37
CA THR A 32 -1.12 5.50 1.59
C THR A 32 0.19 6.22 1.29
N LEU A 33 1.31 5.62 1.69
CA LEU A 33 2.64 5.99 1.28
C LEU A 33 3.25 4.85 0.46
N VAL A 34 3.99 5.17 -0.59
CA VAL A 34 4.66 4.20 -1.46
C VAL A 34 6.14 4.54 -1.57
N PRO A 35 7.03 3.92 -0.76
CA PRO A 35 8.46 4.02 -1.00
C PRO A 35 8.83 3.36 -2.33
N ILE A 36 9.81 3.95 -3.03
CA ILE A 36 10.38 3.45 -4.29
C ILE A 36 11.90 3.49 -4.15
N GLY A 37 12.58 2.40 -4.51
CA GLY A 37 14.04 2.32 -4.37
C GLY A 37 14.62 1.03 -4.93
N VAL A 38 15.95 0.91 -4.90
CA VAL A 38 16.62 -0.35 -5.24
C VAL A 38 16.49 -1.28 -4.04
N PRO A 39 15.81 -2.43 -4.17
CA PRO A 39 15.55 -3.30 -3.03
C PRO A 39 16.84 -4.01 -2.59
N ALA A 40 16.99 -4.21 -1.27
CA ALA A 40 18.03 -5.06 -0.71
C ALA A 40 17.64 -6.55 -0.74
N GLU A 41 16.35 -6.84 -0.85
CA GLU A 41 15.76 -8.18 -0.83
C GLU A 41 14.53 -8.24 -1.75
N GLU A 42 14.27 -9.42 -2.32
CA GLU A 42 13.14 -9.66 -3.23
C GLU A 42 12.30 -10.84 -2.71
N PRO A 43 11.44 -10.61 -1.69
CA PRO A 43 10.65 -11.66 -1.09
C PRO A 43 9.54 -12.15 -2.04
N THR A 44 9.32 -13.46 -2.07
CA THR A 44 8.19 -14.08 -2.76
C THR A 44 7.17 -14.55 -1.73
N ARG A 45 5.87 -14.30 -1.98
CA ARG A 45 4.76 -14.80 -1.15
C ARG A 45 3.85 -15.68 -1.99
N GLU A 46 3.45 -16.83 -1.44
CA GLU A 46 2.41 -17.65 -2.03
C GLU A 46 1.08 -16.88 -2.01
N LYS A 47 0.40 -16.88 -3.15
CA LYS A 47 -0.96 -16.32 -3.29
C LYS A 47 -1.95 -17.47 -3.24
N ARG A 48 -3.20 -17.16 -2.85
CA ARG A 48 -4.33 -18.08 -3.05
C ARG A 48 -4.36 -18.55 -4.51
N SER A 49 -4.72 -19.81 -4.71
CA SER A 49 -4.88 -20.39 -6.03
C SER A 49 -5.99 -19.66 -6.80
N LEU A 50 -5.96 -19.76 -8.14
CA LEU A 50 -6.97 -19.11 -8.97
C LEU A 50 -8.39 -19.61 -8.67
N GLN A 51 -8.53 -20.90 -8.36
CA GLN A 51 -9.80 -21.53 -8.03
C GLN A 51 -10.42 -20.98 -6.75
N GLU A 52 -9.60 -20.46 -5.82
CA GLU A 52 -10.06 -19.87 -4.56
C GLU A 52 -10.47 -18.40 -4.67
N VAL A 53 -10.14 -17.74 -5.79
CA VAL A 53 -10.38 -16.29 -5.97
C VAL A 53 -11.23 -15.94 -7.19
N LEU A 54 -11.44 -16.89 -8.09
CA LEU A 54 -12.31 -16.72 -9.26
C LEU A 54 -13.69 -17.32 -8.99
N HIS A 55 -14.72 -16.51 -9.18
CA HIS A 55 -16.12 -16.90 -9.01
C HIS A 55 -16.85 -16.69 -10.34
N TRP A 56 -17.51 -17.72 -10.85
CA TRP A 56 -18.29 -17.67 -12.10
C TRP A 56 -19.78 -17.74 -11.76
N GLU A 57 -20.59 -16.92 -12.42
CA GLU A 57 -22.07 -16.81 -12.27
C GLU A 57 -22.58 -16.38 -10.87
N ARG A 58 -21.89 -16.75 -9.78
CA ARG A 58 -22.25 -16.41 -8.40
C ARG A 58 -21.02 -16.36 -7.49
N TYR A 59 -21.01 -15.39 -6.57
CA TYR A 59 -19.97 -15.17 -5.55
C TYR A 59 -20.10 -16.16 -4.39
#